data_AF-A0A436BK74-F1
#
_entry.id   AF-A0A436BK74-F1
#
_cell.length_a   1.000
_cell.length_b   1.000
_cell.length_c   1.000
_cell.angle_alpha   90.00
_cell.angle_beta   90.00
_cell.angle_gamma   90.00
#
_symmetry.space_group_name_H-M   'P 1'
#
loop_
_entity.id
_entity.type
_entity.pdbx_description
1 polymer ?
#
loop_
_entity_poly.entity_id
_entity_poly.type
_entity_poly.pdbx_seq_one_letter_code
_entity_poly.pdbx_strand_id
1 'polypeptide(L)'
;EPAVSVIMPVSLDHEAYLGDRVELIAAEKAGIIKPGCPVVIGAQESETALQVLIETAERLECPTFVYGQDFLAFEENGRMVYQDEDGLMDLPPPRLPGRHQFANAAAAIAAVKAAGFEISHRAAEKAMVNVAWPGRMQKLVQGRLAELAPKGADIWLDGGHNPGAGVVVAEALAEQEEKNPRPLFLISGMINTKDQSGYFRAFKGLARHVYTVPVSLSEAGVPNDELAIRATEAGLTAEPVSSVASALMLLRDTWDGPSPRILISGSLYLTGAVLAENGTPPT
;
A
#
# COMPACT_ATOMS: atom_id res chain seq x y z
N GLU A 1 -10.32 -4.22 -27.08
CA GLU A 1 -11.06 -4.28 -25.81
C GLU A 1 -10.24 -5.10 -24.82
N PRO A 2 -10.26 -4.82 -23.51
CA PRO A 2 -9.52 -5.61 -22.53
C PRO A 2 -10.17 -6.98 -22.35
N ALA A 3 -9.38 -8.02 -22.06
CA ALA A 3 -9.92 -9.34 -21.72
C ALA A 3 -10.70 -9.33 -20.39
N VAL A 4 -10.32 -8.43 -19.47
CA VAL A 4 -10.99 -8.17 -18.20
C VAL A 4 -10.66 -6.76 -17.73
N SER A 5 -11.59 -6.08 -17.08
CA SER A 5 -11.32 -4.86 -16.31
C SER A 5 -11.22 -5.20 -14.82
N VAL A 6 -10.25 -4.64 -14.11
CA VAL A 6 -10.09 -4.89 -12.67
C VAL A 6 -10.11 -3.57 -11.92
N ILE A 7 -11.02 -3.45 -10.97
CA ILE A 7 -11.15 -2.25 -10.12
C ILE A 7 -10.83 -2.64 -8.69
N MET A 8 -9.66 -2.19 -8.23
CA MET A 8 -9.17 -2.35 -6.87
C MET A 8 -9.87 -1.35 -5.91
N PRO A 9 -9.68 -1.44 -4.58
CA PRO A 9 -10.39 -0.59 -3.62
C PRO A 9 -10.39 0.90 -4.01
N VAL A 10 -11.57 1.50 -3.96
CA VAL A 10 -11.77 2.93 -4.21
C VAL A 10 -11.69 3.68 -2.89
N SER A 11 -10.60 4.41 -2.70
CA SER A 11 -10.41 5.32 -1.57
C SER A 11 -10.40 6.79 -2.01
N LEU A 12 -10.60 7.68 -1.04
CA LEU A 12 -10.39 9.12 -1.23
C LEU A 12 -8.88 9.38 -1.43
N ASP A 13 -8.48 9.47 -2.69
CA ASP A 13 -7.08 9.68 -3.09
C ASP A 13 -6.81 11.10 -3.63
N HIS A 14 -7.87 11.88 -3.87
CA HIS A 14 -7.81 13.08 -4.70
C HIS A 14 -8.83 14.15 -4.26
N GLU A 15 -8.65 14.71 -3.06
CA GLU A 15 -9.41 15.90 -2.63
C GLU A 15 -9.22 17.07 -3.62
N ALA A 16 -8.06 17.18 -4.25
CA ALA A 16 -7.73 18.30 -5.14
C ALA A 16 -8.42 18.28 -6.53
N TYR A 17 -9.02 17.16 -6.97
CA TYR A 17 -9.54 17.04 -8.34
C TYR A 17 -10.97 16.50 -8.47
N LEU A 18 -11.48 15.71 -7.51
CA LEU A 18 -12.74 14.96 -7.69
C LEU A 18 -13.87 15.33 -6.74
N GLY A 19 -13.68 16.30 -5.85
CA GLY A 19 -14.68 16.64 -4.84
C GLY A 19 -14.91 15.51 -3.84
N ASP A 20 -15.53 15.83 -2.70
CA ASP A 20 -15.59 14.97 -1.50
C ASP A 20 -16.51 13.74 -1.62
N ARG A 21 -16.62 13.15 -2.81
CA ARG A 21 -17.61 12.11 -3.13
C ARG A 21 -16.93 10.90 -3.70
N VAL A 22 -16.83 9.86 -2.88
CA VAL A 22 -16.31 8.53 -3.26
C VAL A 22 -17.02 7.98 -4.51
N GLU A 23 -18.27 8.39 -4.74
CA GLU A 23 -19.07 8.04 -5.91
C GLU A 23 -18.49 8.59 -7.21
N LEU A 24 -17.93 9.80 -7.19
CA LEU A 24 -17.30 10.41 -8.37
C LEU A 24 -16.00 9.69 -8.72
N ILE A 25 -15.21 9.33 -7.70
CA ILE A 25 -13.99 8.55 -7.87
C ILE A 25 -14.33 7.16 -8.42
N ALA A 26 -15.37 6.51 -7.87
CA ALA A 26 -15.83 5.22 -8.35
C ALA A 26 -16.30 5.31 -9.81
N ALA A 27 -17.07 6.34 -10.18
CA ALA A 27 -17.54 6.56 -11.54
C ALA A 27 -16.38 6.79 -12.53
N GLU A 28 -15.36 7.57 -12.15
CA GLU A 28 -14.17 7.76 -12.99
C GLU A 28 -13.41 6.44 -13.19
N LYS A 29 -13.16 5.69 -12.10
CA LYS A 29 -12.51 4.37 -12.18
C LYS A 29 -13.33 3.38 -12.99
N ALA A 30 -14.67 3.43 -12.91
CA ALA A 30 -15.57 2.61 -13.71
C ALA A 30 -15.46 2.91 -15.23
N GLY A 31 -14.85 4.02 -15.63
CA GLY A 31 -14.62 4.35 -17.05
C GLY A 31 -13.74 3.35 -17.81
N ILE A 32 -13.00 2.48 -17.12
CA ILE A 32 -12.25 1.39 -17.77
C ILE A 32 -13.14 0.20 -18.14
N ILE A 33 -14.32 0.03 -17.51
CA ILE A 33 -15.28 -1.04 -17.80
C ILE A 33 -15.77 -0.87 -19.24
N LYS A 34 -15.75 -1.96 -20.03
CA LYS A 34 -16.14 -1.95 -21.44
C LYS A 34 -17.37 -2.84 -21.67
N PRO A 35 -18.31 -2.44 -22.56
CA PRO A 35 -19.52 -3.21 -22.85
C PRO A 35 -19.24 -4.69 -23.10
N GLY A 36 -19.99 -5.57 -22.44
CA GLY A 36 -19.88 -7.04 -22.59
C GLY A 36 -18.57 -7.68 -22.12
N CYS A 37 -17.59 -6.89 -21.65
CA CYS A 37 -16.30 -7.41 -21.18
C CYS A 37 -16.38 -7.77 -19.69
N PRO A 38 -15.74 -8.85 -19.23
CA PRO A 38 -15.70 -9.19 -17.82
C PRO A 38 -15.12 -8.07 -16.94
N VAL A 39 -15.66 -7.93 -15.73
CA VAL A 39 -15.14 -7.01 -14.72
C VAL A 39 -14.99 -7.71 -13.38
N VAL A 40 -13.83 -7.52 -12.76
CA VAL A 40 -13.54 -7.95 -11.38
C VAL A 40 -13.48 -6.71 -10.49
N ILE A 41 -14.35 -6.67 -9.50
CA ILE A 41 -14.40 -5.63 -8.48
C ILE A 41 -13.74 -6.21 -7.23
N GLY A 42 -12.56 -5.70 -6.89
CA GLY A 42 -11.86 -6.05 -5.65
C GLY A 42 -12.58 -5.51 -4.41
N ALA A 43 -12.09 -5.87 -3.23
CA ALA A 43 -12.68 -5.45 -1.95
C ALA A 43 -12.97 -3.94 -1.91
N GLN A 44 -14.16 -3.55 -1.47
CA GLN A 44 -14.55 -2.15 -1.30
C GLN A 44 -14.97 -1.91 0.14
N GLU A 45 -14.45 -0.86 0.77
CA GLU A 45 -14.90 -0.42 2.09
C GLU A 45 -16.17 0.44 2.01
N SER A 46 -16.34 1.16 0.91
CA SER A 46 -17.51 2.01 0.67
C SER A 46 -18.58 1.22 -0.09
N GLU A 47 -19.72 1.00 0.56
CA GLU A 47 -20.92 0.44 -0.10
C GLU A 47 -21.35 1.30 -1.28
N THR A 48 -21.27 2.63 -1.17
CA THR A 48 -21.62 3.54 -2.25
C THR A 48 -20.69 3.40 -3.46
N ALA A 49 -19.38 3.26 -3.23
CA ALA A 49 -18.43 3.00 -4.32
C ALA A 49 -18.74 1.67 -5.00
N LEU A 50 -18.95 0.61 -4.21
CA LEU A 50 -19.30 -0.72 -4.70
C LEU A 50 -20.55 -0.68 -5.58
N GLN A 51 -21.60 0.00 -5.12
CA GLN A 51 -22.86 0.12 -5.84
C GLN A 51 -22.67 0.81 -7.20
N VAL A 52 -21.92 1.91 -7.25
CA VAL A 52 -21.62 2.61 -8.51
C VAL A 52 -20.90 1.71 -9.52
N LEU A 53 -19.96 0.88 -9.05
CA LEU A 53 -19.22 -0.05 -9.89
C LEU A 53 -20.14 -1.15 -10.44
N ILE A 54 -20.97 -1.76 -9.59
CA ILE A 54 -21.94 -2.80 -9.97
C ILE A 54 -22.96 -2.25 -10.98
N GLU A 55 -23.61 -1.12 -10.69
CA GLU A 55 -24.58 -0.50 -11.58
C GLU A 55 -23.99 -0.14 -12.95
N THR A 56 -22.72 0.28 -12.96
CA THR A 56 -22.02 0.56 -14.22
C THR A 56 -21.76 -0.72 -15.02
N ALA A 57 -21.35 -1.80 -14.36
CA ALA A 57 -21.13 -3.09 -15.00
C ALA A 57 -22.43 -3.69 -15.56
N GLU A 58 -23.52 -3.62 -14.79
CA GLU A 58 -24.86 -4.08 -15.21
C GLU A 58 -25.37 -3.31 -16.42
N ARG A 59 -25.28 -1.98 -16.42
CA ARG A 59 -25.67 -1.13 -17.54
C ARG A 59 -24.86 -1.41 -18.82
N LEU A 60 -23.64 -1.89 -18.67
CA LEU A 60 -22.74 -2.28 -19.75
C LEU A 60 -22.82 -3.78 -20.07
N GLU A 61 -23.76 -4.51 -19.47
CA GLU A 61 -24.00 -5.94 -19.68
C GLU A 61 -22.73 -6.79 -19.48
N CYS A 62 -21.92 -6.43 -18.48
CA CYS A 62 -20.64 -7.09 -18.19
C CYS A 62 -20.82 -8.32 -17.28
N PRO A 63 -20.18 -9.47 -17.58
CA PRO A 63 -19.96 -10.51 -16.59
C PRO A 63 -19.19 -9.92 -15.40
N THR A 64 -19.80 -9.95 -14.21
CA THR A 64 -19.31 -9.21 -13.04
C THR A 64 -18.94 -10.17 -11.92
N PHE A 65 -17.76 -9.98 -11.32
CA PHE A 65 -17.27 -10.75 -10.18
C PHE A 65 -16.87 -9.79 -9.07
N VAL A 66 -17.45 -9.94 -7.89
CA VAL A 66 -17.35 -9.03 -6.75
C VAL A 66 -16.71 -9.74 -5.56
N TYR A 67 -15.65 -9.13 -5.02
CA TYR A 67 -14.99 -9.63 -3.83
C TYR A 67 -15.97 -9.71 -2.64
N GLY A 68 -15.94 -10.82 -1.91
CA GLY A 68 -16.83 -11.10 -0.78
C GLY A 68 -18.21 -11.62 -1.19
N GLN A 69 -18.54 -11.64 -2.48
CA GLN A 69 -19.77 -12.23 -3.02
C GLN A 69 -19.44 -13.44 -3.89
N ASP A 70 -18.67 -13.23 -4.96
CA ASP A 70 -18.37 -14.26 -5.97
C ASP A 70 -17.00 -14.93 -5.73
N PHE A 71 -16.08 -14.22 -5.09
CA PHE A 71 -14.77 -14.73 -4.72
C PHE A 71 -14.22 -14.02 -3.47
N LEU A 72 -13.36 -14.69 -2.71
CA LEU A 72 -12.71 -14.11 -1.52
C LEU A 72 -11.42 -14.84 -1.17
N ALA A 73 -10.59 -14.23 -0.32
CA ALA A 73 -9.51 -14.93 0.34
C ALA A 73 -9.32 -14.49 1.78
N PHE A 74 -8.92 -15.42 2.64
CA PHE A 74 -8.62 -15.17 4.04
C PHE A 74 -7.46 -16.04 4.54
N GLU A 75 -6.90 -15.65 5.68
CA GLU A 75 -5.88 -16.43 6.35
C GLU A 75 -6.52 -17.49 7.23
N GLU A 76 -6.09 -18.75 7.09
CA GLU A 76 -6.44 -19.84 7.99
C GLU A 76 -5.22 -20.72 8.22
N ASN A 77 -4.86 -20.96 9.49
CA ASN A 77 -3.69 -21.78 9.89
C ASN A 77 -2.37 -21.40 9.19
N GLY A 78 -2.13 -20.11 8.96
CA GLY A 78 -0.93 -19.59 8.30
C GLY A 78 -0.89 -19.83 6.78
N ARG A 79 -2.02 -20.18 6.19
CA ARG A 79 -2.23 -20.37 4.75
C ARG A 79 -3.26 -19.37 4.23
N MET A 80 -3.22 -19.09 2.94
CA MET A 80 -4.26 -18.35 2.24
C MET A 80 -5.28 -19.33 1.66
N VAL A 81 -6.52 -19.25 2.12
CA VAL A 81 -7.65 -19.92 1.48
C VAL A 81 -8.24 -18.95 0.47
N TYR A 82 -8.19 -19.29 -0.81
CA TYR A 82 -8.94 -18.62 -1.86
C TYR A 82 -10.17 -19.45 -2.22
N GLN A 83 -11.32 -18.80 -2.39
CA GLN A 83 -12.56 -19.45 -2.76
C GLN A 83 -13.31 -18.62 -3.80
N ASP A 84 -13.88 -19.29 -4.79
CA ASP A 84 -14.87 -18.75 -5.72
C ASP A 84 -15.94 -19.82 -6.04
N GLU A 85 -16.80 -19.54 -7.02
CA GLU A 85 -17.88 -20.46 -7.43
C GLU A 85 -17.39 -21.80 -7.99
N ASP A 86 -16.16 -21.88 -8.53
CA ASP A 86 -15.62 -23.11 -9.11
C ASP A 86 -14.90 -23.99 -8.07
N GLY A 87 -14.57 -23.45 -6.90
CA GLY A 87 -13.98 -24.20 -5.81
C GLY A 87 -13.01 -23.43 -4.92
N LEU A 88 -12.11 -24.18 -4.28
CA LEU A 88 -11.19 -23.67 -3.26
C LEU A 88 -9.74 -23.98 -3.65
N MET A 89 -8.84 -23.04 -3.35
CA MET A 89 -7.39 -23.24 -3.39
C MET A 89 -6.78 -22.96 -2.01
N ASP A 90 -6.00 -23.90 -1.50
CA ASP A 90 -5.19 -23.73 -0.30
C ASP A 90 -3.77 -23.34 -0.74
N LEU A 91 -3.42 -22.07 -0.57
CA LEU A 91 -2.20 -21.46 -1.09
C LEU A 91 -1.29 -20.97 0.04
N PRO A 92 0.03 -20.88 -0.18
CA PRO A 92 0.89 -20.11 0.71
C PRO A 92 0.38 -18.66 0.82
N PRO A 93 0.59 -17.98 1.96
CA PRO A 93 0.29 -16.55 2.04
C PRO A 93 1.12 -15.77 1.00
N PRO A 94 0.60 -14.66 0.46
CA PRO A 94 1.35 -13.81 -0.44
C PRO A 94 2.67 -13.37 0.19
N ARG A 95 3.76 -13.36 -0.59
CA ARG A 95 5.07 -12.88 -0.15
C ARG A 95 5.05 -11.40 0.27
N LEU A 96 4.13 -10.61 -0.29
CA LEU A 96 3.93 -9.22 0.10
C LEU A 96 3.23 -9.18 1.48
N PRO A 97 3.77 -8.45 2.46
CA PRO A 97 3.18 -8.40 3.80
C PRO A 97 1.92 -7.51 3.85
N GLY A 98 1.06 -7.80 4.83
CA GLY A 98 -0.18 -7.07 5.11
C GLY A 98 -1.43 -7.83 4.68
N ARG A 99 -2.48 -7.79 5.52
CA ARG A 99 -3.73 -8.55 5.30
C ARG A 99 -4.45 -8.21 4.00
N HIS A 100 -4.39 -6.95 3.59
CA HIS A 100 -4.94 -6.49 2.30
C HIS A 100 -4.37 -7.25 1.09
N GLN A 101 -3.18 -7.86 1.21
CA GLN A 101 -2.59 -8.65 0.13
C GLN A 101 -3.36 -9.94 -0.18
N PHE A 102 -4.13 -10.48 0.77
CA PHE A 102 -5.04 -11.61 0.52
C PHE A 102 -6.14 -11.20 -0.45
N ALA A 103 -6.78 -10.04 -0.21
CA ALA A 103 -7.78 -9.49 -1.12
C ALA A 103 -7.20 -9.13 -2.48
N ASN A 104 -5.99 -8.56 -2.53
CA ASN A 104 -5.29 -8.27 -3.79
C ASN A 104 -4.98 -9.56 -4.58
N ALA A 105 -4.50 -10.61 -3.90
CA ALA A 105 -4.20 -11.89 -4.52
C ALA A 105 -5.48 -12.56 -5.04
N ALA A 106 -6.57 -12.53 -4.28
CA ALA A 106 -7.88 -13.01 -4.70
C ALA A 106 -8.37 -12.29 -5.95
N ALA A 107 -8.31 -10.95 -5.99
CA ALA A 107 -8.71 -10.17 -7.16
C ALA A 107 -7.84 -10.49 -8.39
N ALA A 108 -6.54 -10.74 -8.20
CA ALA A 108 -5.65 -11.15 -9.30
C ALA A 108 -5.98 -12.55 -9.84
N ILE A 109 -6.27 -13.52 -8.97
CA ILE A 109 -6.70 -14.87 -9.36
C ILE A 109 -8.03 -14.79 -10.14
N ALA A 110 -9.02 -14.10 -9.56
CA ALA A 110 -10.32 -13.91 -10.19
C ALA A 110 -10.21 -13.21 -11.57
N ALA A 111 -9.35 -12.19 -11.69
CA ALA A 111 -9.13 -11.49 -12.95
C ALA A 111 -8.55 -12.39 -14.04
N VAL A 112 -7.55 -13.21 -13.71
CA VAL A 112 -6.95 -14.13 -14.68
C VAL A 112 -7.96 -15.21 -15.11
N LYS A 113 -8.77 -15.72 -14.18
CA LYS A 113 -9.87 -16.65 -14.51
C LYS A 113 -10.93 -15.99 -15.39
N ALA A 114 -11.41 -14.80 -15.03
CA ALA A 114 -12.40 -14.02 -15.78
C ALA A 114 -11.91 -13.63 -17.19
N ALA A 115 -10.60 -13.46 -17.38
CA ALA A 115 -9.98 -13.27 -18.68
C ALA A 115 -9.94 -14.54 -19.56
N GLY A 116 -10.45 -15.67 -19.08
CA GLY A 116 -10.55 -16.93 -19.80
C GLY A 116 -9.33 -17.85 -19.68
N PHE A 117 -8.41 -17.57 -18.74
CA PHE A 117 -7.24 -18.42 -18.52
C PHE A 117 -7.48 -19.41 -17.37
N GLU A 118 -7.08 -20.66 -17.57
CA GLU A 118 -7.02 -21.62 -16.48
C GLU A 118 -5.81 -21.37 -15.59
N ILE A 119 -6.03 -21.35 -14.26
CA ILE A 119 -4.96 -21.23 -13.28
C ILE A 119 -4.84 -22.55 -12.53
N SER A 120 -3.77 -23.29 -12.81
CA SER A 120 -3.45 -24.47 -12.00
C SER A 120 -3.07 -24.06 -10.58
N HIS A 121 -3.38 -24.93 -9.61
CA HIS A 121 -2.96 -24.76 -8.21
C HIS A 121 -1.46 -24.46 -8.09
N ARG A 122 -0.62 -25.20 -8.82
CA ARG A 122 0.83 -25.00 -8.86
C ARG A 122 1.24 -23.60 -9.35
N ALA A 123 0.51 -23.05 -10.33
CA ALA A 123 0.79 -21.71 -10.83
C ALA A 123 0.41 -20.64 -9.79
N ALA A 124 -0.74 -20.80 -9.13
CA ALA A 124 -1.17 -19.92 -8.04
C ALA A 124 -0.18 -19.96 -6.85
N GLU A 125 0.23 -21.15 -6.40
CA GLU A 125 1.25 -21.30 -5.34
C GLU A 125 2.56 -20.61 -5.72
N LYS A 126 3.02 -20.84 -6.95
CA LYS A 126 4.24 -20.20 -7.47
C LYS A 126 4.10 -18.68 -7.49
N ALA A 127 2.93 -18.13 -7.81
CA ALA A 127 2.69 -16.70 -7.81
C ALA A 127 2.76 -16.12 -6.39
N MET A 128 2.11 -16.77 -5.41
CA MET A 128 2.09 -16.30 -4.01
C MET A 128 3.51 -16.19 -3.42
N VAL A 129 4.40 -17.14 -3.71
CA VAL A 129 5.75 -17.13 -3.15
C VAL A 129 6.75 -16.26 -3.92
N ASN A 130 6.51 -15.98 -5.21
CA ASN A 130 7.47 -15.25 -6.05
C ASN A 130 7.08 -13.79 -6.32
N VAL A 131 5.84 -13.38 -6.03
CA VAL A 131 5.41 -12.00 -6.25
C VAL A 131 6.38 -11.02 -5.58
N ALA A 132 6.82 -10.05 -6.36
CA ALA A 132 7.72 -8.99 -5.93
C ALA A 132 7.18 -7.67 -6.45
N TRP A 133 7.02 -6.71 -5.54
CA TRP A 133 6.53 -5.38 -5.87
C TRP A 133 7.44 -4.35 -5.19
N PRO A 134 8.42 -3.78 -5.91
CA PRO A 134 9.35 -2.82 -5.34
C PRO A 134 8.59 -1.64 -4.72
N GLY A 135 8.98 -1.28 -3.50
CA GLY A 135 8.36 -0.17 -2.77
C GLY A 135 6.96 -0.45 -2.23
N ARG A 136 6.56 -1.72 -2.06
CA ARG A 136 5.33 -2.12 -1.34
C ARG A 136 5.70 -2.93 -0.11
N MET A 137 5.69 -2.28 1.04
CA MET A 137 6.16 -2.80 2.33
C MET A 137 7.43 -3.66 2.17
N GLN A 138 8.39 -3.12 1.43
CA GLN A 138 9.62 -3.81 1.07
C GLN A 138 10.65 -3.65 2.20
N LYS A 139 11.10 -4.77 2.77
CA LYS A 139 12.19 -4.74 3.75
C LYS A 139 13.53 -4.45 3.07
N LEU A 140 14.25 -3.45 3.56
CA LEU A 140 15.63 -3.15 3.14
C LEU A 140 16.59 -3.90 4.07
N VAL A 141 17.06 -5.06 3.62
CA VAL A 141 17.92 -5.96 4.41
C VAL A 141 19.40 -5.58 4.31
N GLN A 142 19.80 -4.96 3.21
CA GLN A 142 21.19 -4.57 2.92
C GLN A 142 21.21 -3.32 2.04
N GLY A 143 22.40 -2.71 1.92
CA GLY A 143 22.66 -1.56 1.07
C GLY A 143 23.13 -0.34 1.84
N ARG A 144 23.50 0.71 1.10
CA ARG A 144 24.18 1.89 1.65
C ARG A 144 23.36 2.60 2.72
N LEU A 145 22.04 2.73 2.53
CA LEU A 145 21.17 3.35 3.53
C LEU A 145 20.95 2.42 4.72
N ALA A 146 20.81 1.11 4.49
CA ALA A 146 20.65 0.15 5.57
C ALA A 146 21.83 0.16 6.56
N GLU A 147 23.05 0.38 6.07
CA GLU A 147 24.27 0.49 6.88
C GLU A 147 24.33 1.76 7.75
N LEU A 148 23.56 2.80 7.42
CA LEU A 148 23.52 4.05 8.18
C LEU A 148 22.57 3.99 9.39
N ALA A 149 21.67 3.00 9.43
CA ALA A 149 20.65 2.88 10.45
C ALA A 149 21.20 2.36 11.80
N PRO A 150 20.44 2.51 12.90
CA PRO A 150 20.75 1.84 14.16
C PRO A 150 20.95 0.34 13.99
N LYS A 151 21.90 -0.23 14.74
CA LYS A 151 22.17 -1.67 14.69
C LYS A 151 20.91 -2.48 15.05
N GLY A 152 20.57 -3.44 14.18
CA GLY A 152 19.41 -4.31 14.36
C GLY A 152 18.06 -3.67 14.03
N ALA A 153 18.05 -2.44 13.49
CA ALA A 153 16.84 -1.79 13.02
C ALA A 153 16.20 -2.57 11.85
N ASP A 154 14.86 -2.60 11.83
CA ASP A 154 14.10 -3.10 10.68
C ASP A 154 13.69 -1.92 9.81
N ILE A 155 14.22 -1.83 8.59
CA ILE A 155 13.90 -0.76 7.65
C ILE A 155 12.91 -1.26 6.61
N TRP A 156 11.79 -0.56 6.49
CA TRP A 156 10.72 -0.83 5.54
C TRP A 156 10.57 0.35 4.59
N LEU A 157 10.23 0.05 3.35
CA LEU A 157 10.00 1.02 2.29
C LEU A 157 8.61 0.83 1.69
N ASP A 158 7.80 1.90 1.67
CA ASP A 158 6.48 1.87 1.05
C ASP A 158 6.14 3.17 0.30
N GLY A 159 5.62 3.03 -0.92
CA GLY A 159 5.22 4.15 -1.77
C GLY A 159 3.83 4.73 -1.49
N GLY A 160 3.16 4.30 -0.43
CA GLY A 160 1.88 4.80 0.05
C GLY A 160 1.96 6.29 0.40
N HIS A 161 0.96 7.04 -0.04
CA HIS A 161 1.03 8.51 -0.06
C HIS A 161 -0.35 9.20 0.03
N ASN A 162 -1.38 8.46 0.41
CA ASN A 162 -2.75 8.94 0.58
C ASN A 162 -3.34 8.34 1.88
N PRO A 163 -4.44 8.87 2.41
CA PRO A 163 -5.01 8.40 3.68
C PRO A 163 -5.27 6.88 3.70
N GLY A 164 -5.85 6.32 2.64
CA GLY A 164 -6.12 4.87 2.55
C GLY A 164 -4.85 4.02 2.62
N ALA A 165 -3.79 4.41 1.92
CA ALA A 165 -2.49 3.75 2.01
C ALA A 165 -1.85 3.92 3.39
N GLY A 166 -2.05 5.07 4.04
CA GLY A 166 -1.62 5.29 5.43
C GLY A 166 -2.24 4.26 6.37
N VAL A 167 -3.55 4.05 6.28
CA VAL A 167 -4.28 3.05 7.08
C VAL A 167 -3.72 1.65 6.84
N VAL A 168 -3.67 1.23 5.58
CA VAL A 168 -3.21 -0.11 5.19
C VAL A 168 -1.76 -0.40 5.64
N VAL A 169 -0.87 0.59 5.53
CA VAL A 169 0.52 0.46 5.96
C VAL A 169 0.64 0.46 7.49
N ALA A 170 -0.13 1.30 8.19
CA ALA A 170 -0.16 1.35 9.65
C ALA A 170 -0.66 0.01 10.23
N GLU A 171 -1.72 -0.57 9.67
CA GLU A 171 -2.22 -1.90 10.07
C GLU A 171 -1.16 -2.99 9.90
N ALA A 172 -0.50 -3.03 8.74
CA ALA A 172 0.57 -4.00 8.48
C ALA A 172 1.75 -3.85 9.47
N LEU A 173 2.05 -2.64 9.91
CA LEU A 173 3.09 -2.38 10.92
C LEU A 173 2.63 -2.69 12.34
N ALA A 174 1.37 -2.45 12.68
CA ALA A 174 0.77 -2.80 13.97
C ALA A 174 0.76 -4.32 14.18
N GLU A 175 0.38 -5.11 13.17
CA GLU A 175 0.47 -6.57 13.22
C GLU A 175 1.89 -7.08 13.47
N GLN A 176 2.90 -6.40 12.90
CA GLN A 176 4.30 -6.72 13.15
C GLN A 176 4.75 -6.30 14.55
N GLU A 177 4.19 -5.23 15.11
CA GLU A 177 4.46 -4.78 16.47
C GLU A 177 3.89 -5.76 17.49
N GLU A 178 2.68 -6.25 17.30
CA GLU A 178 2.06 -7.28 18.15
C GLU A 178 2.93 -8.55 18.24
N LYS A 179 3.54 -8.95 17.12
CA LYS A 179 4.43 -10.12 17.04
C LYS A 179 5.83 -9.86 17.59
N ASN A 180 6.35 -8.64 17.39
CA ASN A 180 7.70 -8.25 17.77
C ASN A 180 7.71 -6.74 18.11
N PRO A 181 7.47 -6.38 19.39
CA PRO A 181 7.32 -5.00 19.81
C PRO A 181 8.60 -4.20 19.59
N ARG A 182 8.51 -3.14 18.78
CA ARG A 182 9.62 -2.25 18.44
C ARG A 182 9.10 -0.83 18.25
N PRO A 183 9.83 0.19 18.73
CA PRO A 183 9.44 1.58 18.51
C PRO A 183 9.46 1.90 17.01
N LEU A 184 8.35 2.45 16.50
CA LEU A 184 8.20 2.84 15.12
C LEU A 184 8.65 4.30 14.90
N PHE A 185 9.54 4.51 13.93
CA PHE A 185 9.91 5.83 13.42
C PHE A 185 9.53 5.93 11.95
N LEU A 186 9.05 7.10 11.54
CA LEU A 186 8.75 7.38 10.13
C LEU A 186 9.82 8.30 9.55
N ILE A 187 10.20 8.05 8.31
CA ILE A 187 10.98 8.97 7.48
C ILE A 187 10.13 9.25 6.25
N SER A 188 9.56 10.46 6.16
CA SER A 188 8.50 10.73 5.19
C SER A 188 8.79 11.94 4.30
N GLY A 189 8.54 11.76 3.01
CA GLY A 189 8.59 12.81 1.99
C GLY A 189 7.40 12.69 1.06
N MET A 190 6.58 13.74 0.99
CA MET A 190 5.31 13.76 0.27
C MET A 190 5.26 14.87 -0.79
N ILE A 191 4.29 14.77 -1.69
CA ILE A 191 4.01 15.79 -2.72
C ILE A 191 2.74 16.58 -2.37
N ASN A 192 2.62 17.80 -2.91
CA ASN A 192 1.61 18.79 -2.52
C ASN A 192 0.18 18.45 -2.97
N THR A 193 -0.01 17.50 -3.89
CA THR A 193 -1.33 17.07 -4.41
C THR A 193 -2.04 16.03 -3.54
N LYS A 194 -1.46 15.67 -2.39
CA LYS A 194 -1.94 14.59 -1.51
C LYS A 194 -2.43 15.14 -0.18
N ASP A 195 -3.36 14.45 0.47
CA ASP A 195 -3.73 14.73 1.86
C ASP A 195 -2.63 14.19 2.79
N GLN A 196 -1.67 15.05 3.13
CA GLN A 196 -0.55 14.67 3.99
C GLN A 196 -1.01 14.42 5.44
N SER A 197 -1.91 15.27 5.96
CA SER A 197 -2.40 15.14 7.34
C SER A 197 -3.25 13.89 7.51
N GLY A 198 -4.08 13.51 6.53
CA GLY A 198 -4.83 12.26 6.53
C GLY A 198 -3.93 11.03 6.42
N TYR A 199 -2.86 11.07 5.63
CA TYR A 199 -1.85 10.01 5.62
C TYR A 199 -1.22 9.79 7.00
N PHE A 200 -0.76 10.86 7.65
CA PHE A 200 -0.12 10.77 8.97
C PHE A 200 -1.08 10.36 10.09
N ARG A 201 -2.37 10.70 9.98
CA ARG A 201 -3.39 10.39 11.00
C ARG A 201 -3.48 8.89 11.29
N ALA A 202 -3.23 8.04 10.28
CA ALA A 202 -3.21 6.59 10.42
C ALA A 202 -2.12 6.07 11.39
N PHE A 203 -1.05 6.83 11.60
CA PHE A 203 0.07 6.43 12.46
C PHE A 203 -0.04 6.99 13.87
N LYS A 204 -1.09 7.74 14.20
CA LYS A 204 -1.27 8.36 15.51
C LYS A 204 -1.37 7.28 16.61
N GLY A 205 -0.48 7.37 17.59
CA GLY A 205 -0.39 6.38 18.69
C GLY A 205 0.43 5.14 18.34
N LEU A 206 0.79 4.96 17.07
CA LEU A 206 1.67 3.88 16.59
C LEU A 206 3.11 4.38 16.40
N ALA A 207 3.28 5.50 15.69
CA ALA A 207 4.59 6.09 15.44
C ALA A 207 5.07 6.93 16.63
N ARG A 208 6.34 6.75 17.01
CA ARG A 208 7.01 7.52 18.05
C ARG A 208 7.39 8.92 17.57
N HIS A 209 7.93 9.02 16.37
CA HIS A 209 8.39 10.28 15.78
C HIS A 209 8.46 10.19 14.25
N VAL A 210 8.38 11.34 13.59
CA VAL A 210 8.45 11.49 12.13
C VAL A 210 9.61 12.41 11.74
N TYR A 211 10.56 11.89 10.99
CA TYR A 211 11.55 12.70 10.29
C TYR A 211 11.02 13.04 8.90
N THR A 212 10.84 14.33 8.60
CA THR A 212 10.39 14.73 7.27
C THR A 212 11.58 15.08 6.37
N VAL A 213 11.54 14.63 5.12
CA VAL A 213 12.62 14.76 4.13
C VAL A 213 12.10 15.40 2.83
N PRO A 214 12.95 16.15 2.11
CA PRO A 214 12.56 16.70 0.81
C PRO A 214 12.38 15.60 -0.23
N VAL A 215 11.44 15.78 -1.16
CA VAL A 215 11.27 14.93 -2.35
C VAL A 215 11.94 15.60 -3.54
N SER A 216 13.22 15.29 -3.79
CA SER A 216 14.02 15.98 -4.82
C SER A 216 13.71 15.60 -6.26
N LEU A 217 13.03 14.46 -6.49
CA LEU A 217 12.68 13.96 -7.83
C LEU A 217 11.36 14.53 -8.39
N SER A 218 10.74 15.50 -7.71
CA SER A 218 9.48 16.10 -8.13
C SER A 218 9.44 17.59 -7.77
N GLU A 219 9.04 18.44 -8.71
CA GLU A 219 8.78 19.86 -8.43
C GLU A 219 7.58 20.08 -7.52
N ALA A 220 6.71 19.07 -7.38
CA ALA A 220 5.57 19.08 -6.48
C ALA A 220 5.93 18.64 -5.03
N GLY A 221 7.21 18.43 -4.72
CA GLY A 221 7.65 18.06 -3.38
C GLY A 221 7.27 19.11 -2.34
N VAL A 222 6.67 18.67 -1.22
CA VAL A 222 6.39 19.56 -0.09
C VAL A 222 7.72 19.84 0.64
N PRO A 223 8.02 21.11 0.98
CA PRO A 223 9.12 21.44 1.87
C PRO A 223 9.04 20.61 3.16
N ASN A 224 10.17 20.07 3.62
CA ASN A 224 10.18 19.14 4.73
C ASN A 224 9.73 19.78 6.06
N ASP A 225 10.02 21.06 6.26
CA ASP A 225 9.53 21.85 7.40
C ASP A 225 8.00 22.02 7.37
N GLU A 226 7.42 22.34 6.21
CA GLU A 226 5.97 22.36 6.04
C GLU A 226 5.35 20.97 6.28
N LEU A 227 5.98 19.91 5.80
CA LEU A 227 5.51 18.54 6.02
C LEU A 227 5.54 18.14 7.52
N ALA A 228 6.54 18.62 8.28
CA ALA A 228 6.61 18.39 9.73
C ALA A 228 5.43 19.05 10.46
N ILE A 229 5.01 20.24 10.00
CA ILE A 229 3.80 20.91 10.50
C ILE A 229 2.57 20.02 10.25
N ARG A 230 2.40 19.46 9.03
CA ARG A 230 1.28 18.55 8.71
C ARG A 230 1.25 17.29 9.57
N ALA A 231 2.41 16.67 9.79
CA ALA A 231 2.51 15.53 10.70
C ALA A 231 2.11 15.90 12.15
N THR A 232 2.50 17.10 12.59
CA THR A 232 2.13 17.63 13.91
C THR A 232 0.63 17.92 14.02
N GLU A 233 0.02 18.51 12.99
CA GLU A 233 -1.43 18.71 12.89
C GLU A 233 -2.21 17.38 12.97
N ALA A 234 -1.63 16.29 12.44
CA ALA A 234 -2.19 14.94 12.54
C ALA A 234 -2.02 14.29 13.94
N GLY A 235 -1.34 14.96 14.88
CA GLY A 235 -1.14 14.51 16.25
C GLY A 235 0.11 13.66 16.47
N LEU A 236 1.11 13.75 15.57
CA LEU A 236 2.42 13.12 15.74
C LEU A 236 3.45 14.14 16.23
N THR A 237 4.60 13.65 16.69
CA THR A 237 5.80 14.50 16.83
C THR A 237 6.63 14.40 15.56
N ALA A 238 7.12 15.52 15.05
CA ALA A 238 7.86 15.54 13.79
C ALA A 238 8.94 16.63 13.76
N GLU A 239 10.02 16.37 13.02
CA GLU A 239 11.04 17.37 12.72
C GLU A 239 11.61 17.22 11.29
N PRO A 240 11.97 18.35 10.63
CA PRO A 240 12.58 18.31 9.31
C PRO A 240 14.06 17.95 9.35
N VAL A 241 14.48 17.11 8.42
CA VAL A 241 15.89 16.75 8.19
C VAL A 241 16.25 16.83 6.71
N SER A 242 17.55 16.95 6.42
CA SER A 242 18.03 17.19 5.05
C SER A 242 17.89 15.99 4.10
N SER A 243 17.85 14.75 4.61
CA SER A 243 17.78 13.55 3.78
C SER A 243 17.39 12.31 4.58
N VAL A 244 17.07 11.22 3.88
CA VAL A 244 16.85 9.90 4.48
C VAL A 244 18.12 9.41 5.20
N ALA A 245 19.29 9.55 4.57
CA ALA A 245 20.57 9.23 5.20
C ALA A 245 20.79 10.00 6.51
N SER A 246 20.45 11.30 6.53
CA SER A 246 20.54 12.14 7.73
C SER A 246 19.62 11.65 8.86
N ALA A 247 18.36 11.28 8.55
CA ALA A 247 17.46 10.70 9.54
C ALA A 247 17.98 9.38 10.11
N LEU A 248 18.49 8.49 9.25
CA LEU A 248 19.03 7.19 9.68
C LEU A 248 20.26 7.35 10.58
N MET A 249 21.18 8.25 10.22
CA MET A 249 22.36 8.57 11.04
C MET A 249 21.96 9.24 12.36
N LEU A 250 21.03 10.20 12.33
CA LEU A 250 20.54 10.85 13.54
C LEU A 250 19.93 9.83 14.50
N LEU A 251 19.07 8.93 14.00
CA LEU A 251 18.54 7.82 14.79
C LEU A 251 19.66 6.93 15.34
N ARG A 252 20.63 6.53 14.52
CA ARG A 252 21.75 5.69 14.97
C ARG A 252 22.55 6.34 16.11
N ASP A 253 22.76 7.64 16.02
CA ASP A 253 23.67 8.36 16.92
C ASP A 253 22.96 8.87 18.20
N THR A 254 21.63 8.99 18.19
CA THR A 254 20.85 9.58 19.30
C THR A 254 19.84 8.64 19.96
N TRP A 255 19.43 7.56 19.29
CA TRP A 255 18.47 6.61 19.86
C TRP A 255 19.16 5.59 20.78
N ASP A 256 18.79 5.60 22.05
CA ASP A 256 19.35 4.73 23.11
C ASP A 256 18.40 3.58 23.52
N GLY A 257 17.19 3.53 22.95
CA GLY A 257 16.22 2.49 23.25
C GLY A 257 16.37 1.20 22.42
N PRO A 258 15.38 0.29 22.46
CA PRO A 258 15.41 -0.97 21.71
C PRO A 258 15.56 -0.76 20.20
N SER A 259 16.11 -1.74 19.47
CA SER A 259 16.26 -1.66 18.02
C SER A 259 14.95 -1.26 17.33
N PRO A 260 14.93 -0.12 16.60
CA PRO A 260 13.69 0.44 16.09
C PRO A 260 13.18 -0.27 14.84
N ARG A 261 11.91 -0.03 14.53
CA ARG A 261 11.36 -0.22 13.20
C ARG A 261 11.28 1.14 12.52
N ILE A 262 11.76 1.22 11.28
CA ILE A 262 11.82 2.47 10.52
C ILE A 262 11.00 2.25 9.24
N LEU A 263 9.99 3.07 9.01
CA LEU A 263 9.26 3.13 7.75
C LEU A 263 9.73 4.36 6.96
N ILE A 264 10.21 4.15 5.74
CA ILE A 264 10.46 5.21 4.77
C ILE A 264 9.29 5.23 3.78
N SER A 265 8.55 6.34 3.71
CA SER A 265 7.29 6.40 2.95
C SER A 265 6.83 7.80 2.57
N GLY A 266 5.63 7.91 1.97
CA GLY A 266 4.97 9.19 1.68
C GLY A 266 4.97 9.58 0.21
N SER A 267 5.78 8.93 -0.64
CA SER A 267 5.68 9.06 -2.09
C SER A 267 6.41 7.95 -2.83
N LEU A 268 5.94 7.64 -4.06
CA LEU A 268 6.67 6.77 -4.98
C LEU A 268 7.97 7.43 -5.49
N TYR A 269 8.03 8.75 -5.58
CA TYR A 269 9.25 9.49 -5.92
C TYR A 269 10.34 9.28 -4.87
N LEU A 270 10.02 9.44 -3.58
CA LEU A 270 10.95 9.14 -2.49
C LEU A 270 11.35 7.66 -2.51
N THR A 271 10.39 6.76 -2.71
CA THR A 271 10.65 5.32 -2.80
C THR A 271 11.67 4.99 -3.87
N GLY A 272 11.52 5.55 -5.07
CA GLY A 272 12.50 5.39 -6.16
C GLY A 272 13.88 5.93 -5.81
N ALA A 273 13.93 7.12 -5.21
CA ALA A 273 15.19 7.74 -4.76
C ALA A 273 15.91 6.86 -3.72
N VAL A 274 15.17 6.34 -2.74
CA VAL A 274 15.70 5.47 -1.68
C VAL A 274 16.26 4.17 -2.26
N LEU A 275 15.56 3.51 -3.18
CA LEU A 275 16.09 2.29 -3.82
C LEU A 275 17.37 2.56 -4.61
N ALA A 276 17.44 3.68 -5.33
CA ALA A 276 18.64 4.08 -6.07
C ALA A 276 19.81 4.41 -5.12
N GLU A 277 19.57 5.21 -4.08
CA GLU A 277 20.57 5.58 -3.08
C GLU A 277 21.07 4.37 -2.29
N ASN A 278 20.16 3.48 -1.88
CA ASN A 278 20.50 2.25 -1.19
C ASN A 278 21.33 1.27 -2.04
N GLY A 279 21.30 1.42 -3.37
CA GLY A 279 21.98 0.51 -4.31
C GLY A 279 21.17 -0.75 -4.62
N THR A 280 19.85 -0.68 -4.48
CA THR A 280 18.91 -1.78 -4.72
C THR A 280 17.79 -1.35 -5.68
N PRO A 281 18.11 -0.87 -6.90
CA PRO A 281 17.09 -0.49 -7.87
C PRO A 281 16.23 -1.71 -8.26
N PRO A 282 14.96 -1.50 -8.67
CA PRO A 282 14.15 -2.55 -9.28
C PRO A 282 14.87 -3.23 -10.45
N THR A 283 14.75 -4.56 -10.56
CA THR A 283 15.24 -5.36 -11.68
C THR A 283 14.28 -5.38 -12.85
#